data_AF-A0A951NUJ1-F1
#
_entry.id   AF-A0A951NUJ1-F1
#
_cell.length_a   1.000
_cell.length_b   1.000
_cell.length_c   1.000
_cell.angle_alpha   90.00
_cell.angle_beta   90.00
_cell.angle_gamma   90.00
#
_symmetry.space_group_name_H-M   'P 1'
#
loop_
_entity.id
_entity.type
_entity.pdbx_description
1 polymer ?
#
loop_
_entity_poly.entity_id
_entity_poly.type
_entity_poly.pdbx_seq_one_letter_code
_entity_poly.pdbx_strand_id
1 'polypeptide(L)'
;MGRKLVDNTALIDDLGVGRYFQRQGIGTQLVNFVIDWARSDGLSALKVITQANNFAAAATYRAAGFEETAGEYLYFEKKLLDGD
;
A
#
# COMPACT_ATOMS: atom_id res chain seq x y z
N MET A 1 20.43 -5.66 -3.48
CA MET A 1 19.33 -5.57 -4.47
C MET A 1 18.94 -4.09 -4.54
N GLY A 2 19.14 -3.43 -5.68
CA GLY A 2 19.27 -1.97 -5.77
C GLY A 2 17.96 -1.19 -5.63
N ARG A 3 17.97 -0.12 -4.82
CA ARG A 3 16.91 0.90 -4.79
C ARG A 3 17.11 1.86 -5.97
N LYS A 4 16.14 1.92 -6.88
CA LYS A 4 16.03 3.03 -7.83
C LYS A 4 15.04 4.02 -7.24
N LEU A 5 15.55 5.08 -6.61
CA LEU A 5 14.73 6.22 -6.18
C LEU A 5 14.32 6.98 -7.45
N VAL A 6 13.23 6.56 -8.07
CA VAL A 6 12.52 7.43 -9.00
C VAL A 6 11.63 8.29 -8.08
N ASP A 7 11.93 9.58 -8.02
CA ASP A 7 11.13 10.62 -7.32
C ASP A 7 11.10 10.58 -5.78
N ASN A 8 12.20 10.21 -5.11
CA ASN A 8 12.38 10.27 -3.63
C ASN A 8 11.14 9.76 -2.84
N THR A 9 10.47 8.75 -3.40
CA THR A 9 9.17 8.24 -2.94
C THR A 9 9.34 6.77 -2.59
N ALA A 10 8.81 6.35 -1.45
CA ALA A 10 8.73 4.94 -1.11
C ALA A 10 7.36 4.35 -1.48
N LEU A 11 7.36 3.07 -1.87
CA LEU A 11 6.18 2.27 -2.12
C LEU A 11 6.01 1.25 -1.00
N ILE A 12 4.83 1.19 -0.40
CA ILE A 12 4.43 0.05 0.44
C ILE A 12 4.07 -1.10 -0.52
N ASP A 13 4.96 -2.09 -0.63
CA ASP A 13 4.81 -3.22 -1.55
C ASP A 13 3.83 -4.27 -1.02
N ASP A 14 3.98 -4.65 0.26
CA ASP A 14 3.07 -5.55 0.94
C ASP A 14 2.86 -5.11 2.40
N LEU A 15 1.61 -5.18 2.85
CA LEU A 15 1.21 -4.89 4.21
C LEU A 15 -0.04 -5.71 4.57
N GLY A 16 0.14 -6.66 5.48
CA GLY A 16 -0.93 -7.55 5.94
C GLY A 16 -1.01 -7.59 7.47
N VAL A 17 -2.23 -7.74 7.98
CA VAL A 17 -2.48 -8.09 9.38
C VAL A 17 -3.15 -9.45 9.39
N GLY A 18 -2.58 -10.40 10.13
CA GLY A 18 -3.13 -11.76 10.25
C GLY A 18 -4.58 -11.72 10.74
N ARG A 19 -5.44 -12.61 10.21
CA ARG A 19 -6.91 -12.61 10.42
C ARG A 19 -7.36 -12.40 11.87
N TYR A 20 -6.66 -12.99 12.84
CA TYR A 20 -7.00 -12.93 14.26
C TYR A 20 -6.57 -11.63 14.96
N PHE A 21 -5.75 -10.82 14.28
CA PHE A 21 -5.21 -9.55 14.77
C PHE A 21 -5.84 -8.34 14.06
N GLN A 22 -6.75 -8.56 13.11
CA GLN A 22 -7.43 -7.50 12.40
C GLN A 22 -8.43 -6.75 13.30
N ARG A 23 -8.81 -5.53 12.89
CA ARG A 23 -9.78 -4.66 13.60
C ARG A 23 -9.37 -4.23 15.01
N GLN A 24 -8.07 -4.32 15.32
CA GLN A 24 -7.47 -3.88 16.59
C GLN A 24 -6.58 -2.64 16.43
N GLY A 25 -6.65 -1.96 15.27
CA GLY A 25 -5.81 -0.80 14.96
C GLY A 25 -4.36 -1.12 14.55
N ILE A 26 -3.98 -2.41 14.46
CA ILE A 26 -2.62 -2.82 14.10
C ILE A 26 -2.23 -2.35 12.69
N GLY A 27 -3.14 -2.41 11.71
CA GLY A 27 -2.87 -1.90 10.36
C GLY A 27 -2.51 -0.41 10.37
N THR A 28 -3.25 0.40 11.13
CA THR A 28 -2.95 1.83 11.31
C THR A 28 -1.61 2.06 12.00
N GLN A 29 -1.27 1.27 13.03
CA GLN A 29 0.02 1.37 13.70
C GLN A 29 1.19 1.06 12.74
N LEU A 30 1.05 0.02 11.91
CA LEU A 30 2.06 -0.33 10.91
C LEU A 30 2.22 0.77 9.85
N VAL A 31 1.11 1.33 9.34
CA VAL A 31 1.18 2.43 8.37
C VAL A 31 1.84 3.67 8.99
N ASN A 32 1.48 4.04 10.21
CA ASN A 32 2.09 5.19 10.89
C ASN A 32 3.59 5.00 11.11
N PHE A 33 4.02 3.79 11.48
CA PHE A 33 5.45 3.46 11.59
C PHE A 33 6.19 3.70 10.27
N VAL A 34 5.60 3.30 9.13
CA VAL A 34 6.20 3.54 7.81
C VAL A 34 6.22 5.02 7.45
N ILE A 35 5.18 5.78 7.81
CA ILE A 35 5.14 7.25 7.63
C ILE A 35 6.27 7.92 8.40
N ASP A 36 6.46 7.55 9.66
CA ASP A 36 7.51 8.12 10.52
C ASP A 36 8.91 7.76 9.99
N TRP A 37 9.09 6.51 9.54
CA TRP A 37 10.32 6.10 8.86
C TRP A 37 10.60 6.94 7.60
N ALA A 38 9.61 7.08 6.71
CA ALA A 38 9.76 7.82 5.46
C ALA A 38 10.11 9.29 5.70
N ARG A 39 9.47 9.91 6.71
CA ARG A 39 9.80 11.28 7.15
C ARG A 39 11.23 11.38 7.68
N SER A 40 11.66 10.41 8.51
CA SER A 40 13.00 10.40 9.07
C SER A 40 14.10 10.23 8.02
N ASP A 41 13.79 9.53 6.92
CA ASP A 41 14.71 9.29 5.79
C ASP A 41 14.67 10.43 4.74
N GLY A 42 13.86 11.48 4.98
CA GLY A 42 13.76 12.64 4.10
C GLY A 42 13.03 12.36 2.78
N LEU A 43 12.16 11.34 2.73
CA LEU A 43 11.37 11.02 1.54
C LEU A 43 10.28 12.06 1.31
N SER A 44 9.98 12.34 0.04
CA SER A 44 8.97 13.35 -0.33
C SER A 44 7.55 12.79 -0.37
N ALA A 45 7.38 11.48 -0.52
CA ALA A 45 6.06 10.84 -0.55
C ALA A 45 6.10 9.35 -0.20
N LEU A 46 4.91 8.83 0.14
CA LEU A 46 4.61 7.41 0.22
C LEU A 46 3.49 7.06 -0.76
N LYS A 47 3.65 5.97 -1.50
CA LYS A 47 2.63 5.38 -2.36
C LYS A 47 2.24 4.00 -1.83
N VAL A 48 0.99 3.62 -2.08
CA VAL A 48 0.49 2.27 -1.83
C VAL A 48 -0.57 1.94 -2.88
N ILE A 49 -0.55 0.69 -3.35
CA ILE A 49 -1.53 0.20 -4.30
C ILE A 49 -2.32 -0.90 -3.61
N THR A 50 -3.64 -0.89 -3.77
CA THR A 50 -4.51 -1.96 -3.28
C THR A 50 -5.63 -2.22 -4.29
N GLN A 51 -6.20 -3.42 -4.23
CA GLN A 51 -7.34 -3.77 -5.07
C GLN A 51 -8.57 -2.94 -4.67
N ALA A 52 -9.39 -2.55 -5.65
CA ALA A 52 -10.58 -1.73 -5.42
C ALA A 52 -11.60 -2.37 -4.45
N ASN A 53 -11.61 -3.70 -4.36
CA ASN A 53 -12.47 -4.46 -3.44
C ASN A 53 -11.85 -4.67 -2.04
N ASN A 54 -10.62 -4.23 -1.80
CA ASN A 54 -9.96 -4.33 -0.50
C ASN A 54 -10.34 -3.15 0.40
N PHE A 55 -11.62 -3.10 0.77
CA PHE A 55 -12.20 -2.00 1.55
C PHE A 55 -11.52 -1.78 2.91
N ALA A 56 -11.01 -2.86 3.53
CA ALA A 56 -10.32 -2.78 4.82
C ALA A 56 -8.97 -2.05 4.69
N ALA A 57 -8.18 -2.36 3.65
CA ALA A 57 -6.94 -1.65 3.37
C ALA A 57 -7.22 -0.19 2.99
N ALA A 58 -8.19 0.05 2.10
CA ALA A 58 -8.58 1.42 1.71
C ALA A 58 -8.99 2.28 2.92
N ALA A 59 -9.79 1.74 3.84
CA ALA A 59 -10.16 2.43 5.06
C ALA A 59 -8.94 2.74 5.95
N THR A 60 -7.99 1.81 6.04
CA THR A 60 -6.73 2.01 6.79
C THR A 60 -5.90 3.14 6.20
N TYR A 61 -5.71 3.16 4.87
CA TYR A 61 -4.91 4.19 4.20
C TYR A 61 -5.56 5.57 4.27
N ARG A 62 -6.88 5.66 4.06
CA ARG A 62 -7.62 6.93 4.24
C ARG A 62 -7.50 7.46 5.67
N ALA A 63 -7.62 6.58 6.68
CA ALA A 63 -7.46 6.96 8.08
C ALA A 63 -6.03 7.43 8.41
N ALA A 64 -5.03 6.98 7.65
CA ALA A 64 -3.65 7.43 7.76
C ALA A 64 -3.31 8.66 6.91
N GLY A 65 -4.30 9.26 6.22
CA GLY A 65 -4.13 10.48 5.43
C GLY A 65 -3.65 10.26 3.99
N PHE A 66 -3.70 9.03 3.47
CA PHE A 66 -3.50 8.80 2.04
C PHE A 66 -4.71 9.29 1.24
N GLU A 67 -4.44 9.91 0.10
CA GLU A 67 -5.45 10.33 -0.86
C GLU A 67 -5.49 9.34 -2.04
N GLU A 68 -6.70 9.06 -2.53
CA GLU A 68 -6.87 8.23 -3.73
C GLU A 68 -6.54 9.04 -4.99
N THR A 69 -5.53 8.59 -5.72
CA THR A 69 -5.18 9.15 -7.03
C THR A 69 -5.79 8.28 -8.13
N ALA A 70 -6.59 8.87 -9.01
CA ALA A 70 -7.08 8.16 -10.18
C ALA A 70 -5.93 7.91 -11.19
N GLY A 71 -5.80 6.67 -11.68
CA GLY A 71 -5.25 6.42 -13.01
C GLY A 71 -3.72 6.31 -13.22
N GLU A 72 -2.91 5.99 -12.20
CA GLU A 72 -1.46 5.80 -12.42
C GLU A 72 -1.07 4.39 -12.93
N TYR A 73 -1.87 3.35 -12.66
CA TYR A 73 -1.49 1.96 -12.93
C TYR A 73 -2.55 1.21 -13.74
N LEU A 74 -2.09 0.47 -14.76
CA LEU A 74 -2.91 -0.47 -15.54
C LEU A 74 -2.58 -1.90 -15.12
N TYR A 75 -3.61 -2.69 -14.84
CA TYR A 75 -3.49 -4.13 -14.59
C TYR A 75 -3.87 -4.91 -15.85
N PHE A 76 -3.00 -5.82 -16.27
CA PHE A 76 -3.26 -6.75 -17.37
C PHE A 76 -3.24 -8.18 -16.85
N GLU A 77 -4.27 -8.95 -17.16
CA GLU A 77 -4.34 -10.39 -16.89
C GLU A 77 -4.43 -11.14 -18.22
N LYS A 78 -3.62 -12.20 -18.39
CA LYS A 78 -3.80 -13.18 -19.47
C LYS A 78 -4.00 -14.55 -18.84
N LYS A 79 -5.20 -15.10 -18.98
CA LYS A 79 -5.48 -16.49 -18.59
C LYS A 79 -4.78 -17.43 -19.58
N LEU A 80 -4.09 -18.44 -19.06
CA LEU A 80 -3.27 -19.38 -19.83
C LEU A 80 -3.85 -20.80 -19.88
N LEU A 81 -4.96 -21.03 -19.19
CA LEU A 81 -5.66 -22.31 -19.16
C LEU A 81 -7.06 -22.11 -19.75
N ASP A 82 -7.44 -23.00 -20.65
CA ASP A 82 -8.83 -23.17 -21.06
C ASP A 82 -9.56 -23.84 -19.88
N GLY A 83 -10.67 -23.27 -19.43
CA GLY A 83 -11.43 -23.84 -18.31
C GLY A 83 -11.99 -25.22 -18.68
N ASP A 84 -11.93 -26.17 -17.73
CA ASP A 84 -12.64 -27.46 -17.81
C ASP A 84 -14.16 -27.27 -17.94
#